data_AF-A0A7V1V501-F1
#
_entry.id   AF-A0A7V1V501-F1
#
_cell.length_a   1.000
_cell.length_b   1.000
_cell.length_c   1.000
_cell.angle_alpha   90.00
_cell.angle_beta   90.00
_cell.angle_gamma   90.00
#
_symmetry.space_group_name_H-M   'P 1'
#
loop_
_entity.id
_entity.type
_entity.pdbx_description
1 polymer ?
#
loop_
_entity_poly.entity_id
_entity_poly.type
_entity_poly.pdbx_seq_one_letter_code
_entity_poly.pdbx_strand_id
1 'polypeptide(L)'
;MIDTLSLLSEYDHDRFDSRHRLVIAASQRAKHLLQGAKPTGYSRFTKPTTIGLDEVMHAQVEFLIGQDARQAIKEAKRGKESEVEKMAMTAITEDAREIKKELSVYVDDSAAQAEPAGEE
;
A
#
# COMPACT_ATOMS: atom_id res chain seq x y z
N MET A 1 -20.23 18.61 37.71
CA MET A 1 -18.94 18.42 37.02
C MET A 1 -19.09 17.14 36.22
N ILE A 2 -18.88 17.17 34.90
CA ILE A 2 -18.99 15.94 34.09
C ILE A 2 -17.78 15.07 34.44
N ASP A 3 -18.02 13.81 34.82
CA ASP A 3 -16.95 12.85 35.01
C ASP A 3 -16.37 12.47 33.65
N THR A 4 -15.21 13.02 33.33
CA THR A 4 -14.55 12.83 32.04
C THR A 4 -13.97 11.44 31.87
N LEU A 5 -13.77 10.67 32.96
CA LEU A 5 -13.27 9.30 32.89
C LEU A 5 -14.35 8.34 32.39
N SER A 6 -15.62 8.61 32.71
CA SER A 6 -16.77 7.83 32.22
C SER A 6 -16.95 7.87 30.69
N LEU A 7 -16.28 8.80 30.00
CA LEU A 7 -16.31 8.94 28.54
C LEU A 7 -15.25 8.09 27.84
N LEU A 8 -14.27 7.55 28.58
CA LEU A 8 -13.23 6.71 28.02
C LEU A 8 -13.78 5.33 27.64
N SER A 9 -13.17 4.74 26.62
CA SER A 9 -13.49 3.39 26.18
C SER A 9 -13.08 2.38 27.26
N GLU A 10 -13.98 1.48 27.66
CA GLU A 10 -13.70 0.45 28.65
C GLU A 10 -13.03 -0.78 28.03
N TYR A 11 -11.94 -1.25 28.64
CA TYR A 11 -11.18 -2.39 28.14
C TYR A 11 -11.79 -3.70 28.61
N ASP A 12 -12.26 -4.50 27.65
CA ASP A 12 -12.70 -5.88 27.87
C ASP A 12 -11.51 -6.85 27.72
N HIS A 13 -11.16 -7.49 28.84
CA HIS A 13 -10.04 -8.41 28.95
C HIS A 13 -10.25 -9.73 28.20
N ASP A 14 -11.51 -10.15 27.96
CA ASP A 14 -11.80 -11.45 27.35
C ASP A 14 -11.58 -11.45 25.83
N ARG A 15 -11.51 -10.26 25.23
CA ARG A 15 -11.47 -10.08 23.77
C ARG A 15 -10.08 -9.93 23.19
N PHE A 16 -9.11 -9.50 24.01
CA PHE A 16 -7.73 -9.34 23.61
C PHE A 16 -6.83 -10.11 24.57
N ASP A 17 -6.06 -11.04 24.03
CA ASP A 17 -5.03 -11.79 24.75
C ASP A 17 -3.95 -10.87 25.36
N SER A 18 -3.72 -9.70 24.76
CA SER A 18 -2.74 -8.73 25.23
C SER A 18 -3.11 -7.29 24.86
N ARG A 19 -2.85 -6.36 25.79
CA ARG A 19 -2.94 -4.91 25.54
C ARG A 19 -2.09 -4.46 24.34
N HIS A 20 -1.00 -5.17 24.06
CA HIS A 20 -0.15 -4.87 22.90
C HIS A 20 -0.88 -5.14 21.59
N ARG A 21 -1.65 -6.23 21.51
CA ARG A 21 -2.43 -6.58 20.31
C ARG A 21 -3.53 -5.55 20.05
N LEU A 22 -4.19 -5.09 21.12
CA LEU A 22 -5.15 -3.97 21.04
C LEU A 22 -4.50 -2.73 20.41
N VAL A 23 -3.35 -2.30 20.92
CA VAL A 23 -2.67 -1.08 20.42
C VAL A 23 -2.24 -1.25 18.97
N ILE A 24 -1.72 -2.42 18.58
CA ILE A 24 -1.32 -2.69 17.19
C ILE A 24 -2.53 -2.63 16.26
N ALA A 25 -3.63 -3.29 16.61
CA ALA A 25 -4.85 -3.30 15.80
C ALA A 25 -5.45 -1.89 15.67
N ALA A 26 -5.55 -1.15 16.78
CA ALA A 26 -6.05 0.23 16.79
C ALA A 26 -5.16 1.17 15.95
N SER A 27 -3.84 1.00 16.00
CA SER A 27 -2.89 1.80 15.21
C SER A 27 -3.01 1.53 13.71
N GLN A 28 -3.16 0.25 13.32
CA GLN A 28 -3.41 -0.13 11.93
C GLN A 28 -4.75 0.42 11.45
N ARG A 29 -5.79 0.35 12.28
CA ARG A 29 -7.09 0.92 11.94
C ARG A 29 -7.01 2.44 11.76
N ALA A 30 -6.34 3.14 12.67
CA ALA A 30 -6.12 4.58 12.56
C ALA A 30 -5.38 4.95 11.26
N LYS A 31 -4.42 4.13 10.83
CA LYS A 31 -3.75 4.29 9.53
C LYS A 31 -4.73 4.17 8.37
N HIS A 32 -5.64 3.20 8.37
CA HIS A 32 -6.66 3.08 7.33
C HIS A 32 -7.57 4.32 7.28
N LEU A 33 -7.98 4.85 8.44
CA LEU A 33 -8.78 6.07 8.52
C LEU A 33 -8.03 7.28 7.93
N LEU A 34 -6.73 7.41 8.22
CA LEU A 34 -5.89 8.46 7.63
C LEU A 34 -5.72 8.31 6.11
N GLN A 35 -5.79 7.07 5.59
CA GLN A 35 -5.78 6.78 4.16
C GLN A 35 -7.15 6.97 3.48
N GLY A 36 -8.15 7.49 4.21
CA GLY A 36 -9.48 7.80 3.67
C GLY A 36 -10.51 6.69 3.86
N ALA A 37 -10.20 5.62 4.61
CA ALA A 37 -11.23 4.66 4.98
C ALA A 37 -12.31 5.33 5.84
N LYS A 38 -13.57 4.95 5.61
CA LYS A 38 -14.67 5.46 6.42
C LYS A 38 -14.69 4.78 7.79
N PRO A 39 -15.08 5.48 8.86
CA PRO A 39 -15.40 4.87 10.13
C PRO A 39 -16.50 3.81 9.96
N THR A 40 -16.45 2.74 10.73
CA THR A 40 -17.39 1.61 10.63
C THR A 40 -18.75 1.95 11.24
N GLY A 41 -18.81 2.99 12.09
CA GLY A 41 -20.04 3.45 12.72
C GLY A 41 -19.97 4.90 13.20
N TYR A 42 -20.92 5.28 14.06
CA TYR A 42 -20.91 6.58 14.70
C TYR A 42 -19.84 6.62 15.79
N SER A 43 -18.78 7.38 15.57
CA SER A 43 -17.75 7.61 16.58
C SER A 43 -18.06 8.88 17.38
N ARG A 44 -17.95 8.78 18.71
CA ARG A 44 -17.98 9.92 19.62
C ARG A 44 -16.70 10.76 19.55
N PHE A 45 -15.65 10.21 18.94
CA PHE A 45 -14.32 10.78 18.87
C PHE A 45 -14.01 11.33 17.48
N THR A 46 -13.21 12.40 17.43
CA THR A 46 -12.80 13.07 16.19
C THR A 46 -11.43 12.62 15.69
N LYS A 47 -10.51 12.22 16.58
CA LYS A 47 -9.14 11.86 16.18
C LYS A 47 -9.11 10.43 15.63
N PRO A 48 -8.45 10.16 14.49
CA PRO A 48 -8.38 8.82 13.90
C PRO A 48 -7.84 7.75 14.85
N THR A 49 -6.92 8.11 15.75
CA THR A 49 -6.36 7.20 16.75
C THR A 49 -7.40 6.78 17.80
N THR A 50 -8.21 7.72 18.28
CA THR A 50 -9.29 7.44 19.22
C THR A 50 -10.47 6.74 18.56
N ILE A 51 -10.78 7.08 17.30
CA ILE A 51 -11.79 6.36 16.50
C ILE A 51 -11.37 4.90 16.32
N GLY A 52 -10.13 4.67 15.87
CA GLY A 52 -9.62 3.31 15.66
C GLY A 52 -9.55 2.48 16.94
N LEU A 53 -9.21 3.11 18.07
CA LEU A 53 -9.26 2.45 19.38
C LEU A 53 -10.70 2.06 19.75
N ASP A 54 -11.65 2.98 19.61
CA ASP A 54 -13.06 2.74 19.92
C ASP A 54 -13.66 1.63 19.05
N GLU A 55 -13.42 1.66 17.74
CA GLU A 55 -13.93 0.65 16.81
C GLU A 55 -13.37 -0.76 17.13
N VAL A 56 -12.07 -0.85 17.43
CA VAL A 56 -11.42 -2.12 17.80
C VAL A 56 -11.98 -2.63 19.14
N MET A 57 -12.14 -1.74 20.13
CA MET A 57 -12.72 -2.08 21.43
C MET A 57 -14.19 -2.50 21.34
N HIS A 58 -14.95 -2.03 20.35
CA HIS A 58 -16.35 -2.43 20.11
C HIS A 58 -16.52 -3.61 19.13
N ALA A 59 -15.43 -4.29 18.74
CA ALA A 59 -15.47 -5.43 17.79
C ALA A 59 -15.91 -5.05 16.38
N GLN A 60 -15.84 -3.77 16.03
CA GLN A 60 -16.24 -3.27 14.71
C GLN A 60 -15.12 -3.42 13.67
N VAL A 61 -13.95 -3.92 14.08
CA VAL A 61 -12.79 -4.15 13.22
C VAL A 61 -12.39 -5.60 13.35
N GLU A 62 -12.57 -6.34 12.27
CA GLU A 62 -12.07 -7.70 12.16
C GLU A 62 -10.56 -7.68 11.92
N PHE A 63 -9.83 -8.54 12.61
CA PHE A 63 -8.40 -8.73 12.42
C PHE A 63 -8.08 -10.22 12.40
N LEU A 64 -7.14 -10.60 11.53
CA LEU A 64 -6.73 -11.99 11.37
C LEU A 64 -5.76 -12.40 12.47
N ILE A 65 -5.83 -13.66 12.89
CA ILE A 65 -4.94 -14.27 13.88
C ILE A 65 -4.38 -15.61 13.37
N GLY A 66 -3.32 -16.11 14.00
CA GLY A 66 -2.81 -17.46 13.74
C GLY A 66 -2.32 -17.67 12.31
N GLN A 67 -2.79 -18.75 11.67
CA GLN A 67 -2.37 -19.13 10.32
C GLN A 67 -2.86 -18.14 9.25
N ASP A 68 -4.08 -17.64 9.39
CA ASP A 68 -4.68 -16.69 8.45
C ASP A 68 -3.87 -15.39 8.39
N ALA A 69 -3.41 -14.91 9.55
CA ALA A 69 -2.53 -13.75 9.62
C ALA A 69 -1.20 -13.98 8.89
N ARG A 70 -0.60 -15.17 9.04
CA ARG A 70 0.67 -15.51 8.35
C ARG A 70 0.48 -15.57 6.84
N GLN A 71 -0.62 -16.17 6.39
CA GLN A 71 -0.94 -16.29 4.98
C GLN A 71 -1.19 -14.89 4.36
N ALA A 72 -2.00 -14.06 5.02
CA ALA A 72 -2.26 -12.70 4.57
C ALA A 72 -0.98 -11.84 4.47
N ILE A 73 -0.06 -11.97 5.43
CA ILE A 73 1.25 -11.29 5.37
C ILE A 73 2.09 -11.77 4.18
N LYS A 74 2.11 -13.09 3.92
CA LYS A 74 2.84 -13.67 2.80
C LYS A 74 2.29 -13.17 1.46
N GLU A 75 0.97 -13.14 1.31
CA GLU A 75 0.29 -12.65 0.12
C GLU A 75 0.49 -11.14 -0.08
N ALA A 76 0.41 -10.35 0.98
CA ALA A 76 0.64 -8.91 0.92
C ALA A 76 2.07 -8.56 0.51
N LYS A 77 3.08 -9.35 0.94
CA LYS A 77 4.46 -9.18 0.50
C LYS A 77 4.61 -9.52 -0.98
N ARG A 78 4.06 -10.66 -1.43
CA ARG A 78 4.09 -11.08 -2.84
C ARG A 78 3.42 -10.05 -3.76
N GLY A 79 2.30 -9.47 -3.32
CA GLY A 79 1.59 -8.42 -4.06
C GLY A 79 2.45 -7.17 -4.29
N LYS A 80 3.16 -6.71 -3.25
CA LYS A 80 4.06 -5.55 -3.35
C LYS A 80 5.27 -5.81 -4.23
N GLU A 81 5.87 -6.98 -4.12
CA GLU A 81 6.98 -7.38 -5.01
C GLU A 81 6.52 -7.39 -6.47
N SER A 82 5.32 -7.92 -6.74
CA SER A 82 4.72 -7.91 -8.07
C SER A 82 4.43 -6.50 -8.61
N GLU A 83 3.94 -5.57 -7.77
CA GLU A 83 3.70 -4.19 -8.21
C GLU A 83 5.00 -3.43 -8.50
N VAL A 84 6.03 -3.63 -7.67
CA VAL A 84 7.36 -3.04 -7.89
C VAL A 84 7.99 -3.58 -9.18
N GLU A 85 7.88 -4.88 -9.43
CA GLU A 85 8.37 -5.50 -10.66
C GLU A 85 7.64 -4.98 -11.91
N LYS A 86 6.32 -4.80 -11.83
CA LYS A 86 5.53 -4.20 -12.91
C LYS A 86 5.94 -2.75 -13.18
N MET A 87 6.10 -1.94 -12.13
CA MET A 87 6.56 -0.55 -12.25
C MET A 87 7.95 -0.47 -12.88
N ALA A 88 8.88 -1.34 -12.47
CA ALA A 88 10.22 -1.42 -13.04
C ALA A 88 10.19 -1.83 -14.53
N MET A 89 9.36 -2.81 -14.91
CA MET A 89 9.17 -3.19 -16.31
C MET A 89 8.60 -2.05 -17.16
N THR A 90 7.60 -1.31 -16.67
CA THR A 90 7.07 -0.15 -17.39
C THR A 90 8.12 0.94 -17.57
N ALA A 91 8.90 1.25 -16.53
CA ALA A 91 9.98 2.23 -16.62
C ALA A 91 11.03 1.83 -17.67
N ILE A 92 11.46 0.56 -17.69
CA ILE A 92 12.40 0.03 -18.69
C ILE A 92 11.83 0.15 -20.11
N THR A 93 10.52 -0.07 -20.30
CA THR A 93 9.90 0.07 -21.63
C THR A 93 9.77 1.52 -22.10
N GLU A 94 9.58 2.47 -21.17
CA GLU A 94 9.57 3.90 -21.48
C GLU A 94 10.98 4.39 -21.84
N ASP A 95 11.98 4.04 -21.02
CA ASP A 95 13.39 4.34 -21.28
C ASP A 95 13.85 3.77 -22.64
N ALA A 96 13.47 2.53 -22.97
CA ALA A 96 13.81 1.92 -24.26
C ALA A 96 13.20 2.65 -25.46
N ARG A 97 12.00 3.24 -25.31
CA ARG A 97 11.35 4.06 -26.36
C ARG A 97 12.04 5.41 -26.51
N GLU A 98 12.45 6.03 -25.40
CA GLU A 98 13.19 7.29 -25.41
C GLU A 98 14.57 7.12 -26.03
N ILE A 99 15.32 6.08 -25.64
CA ILE A 99 16.61 5.73 -26.26
C ILE A 99 16.45 5.50 -27.76
N LYS A 100 15.42 4.78 -28.21
CA LYS A 100 15.17 4.56 -29.64
C LYS A 100 14.88 5.86 -30.40
N LYS A 101 14.14 6.79 -29.78
CA LYS A 101 13.85 8.11 -30.34
C LYS A 101 15.12 8.93 -30.49
N GLU A 102 15.98 8.97 -29.47
CA GLU A 102 17.26 9.68 -29.54
C GLU A 102 18.22 9.05 -30.56
N LEU A 103 18.31 7.72 -30.61
CA LEU A 103 19.16 7.01 -31.57
C LEU A 103 18.72 7.23 -33.02
N SER A 104 17.41 7.38 -33.27
CA SER A 104 16.87 7.66 -34.60
C SER A 104 17.24 9.04 -35.15
N VAL A 105 17.72 9.95 -34.29
CA VAL A 105 18.28 11.25 -34.72
C VAL A 105 19.72 11.09 -35.22
N TYR A 106 20.43 10.05 -34.80
CA TYR A 106 21.85 9.84 -35.13
C TYR A 106 22.09 8.76 -36.19
N VAL A 107 21.11 7.91 -36.46
CA VAL A 107 21.15 6.96 -37.59
C VAL A 107 20.46 7.61 -38.78
N ASP A 108 21.16 8.54 -39.43
CA ASP A 108 20.84 8.92 -40.81
C ASP A 108 21.11 7.72 -41.74
N ASP A 109 20.21 7.48 -42.70
CA ASP A 109 20.22 6.43 -43.74
C ASP A 109 21.40 6.53 -44.75
N SER A 110 22.63 6.90 -44.33
CA SER A 110 23.78 7.11 -45.21
C SER A 110 24.68 5.87 -45.44
N ALA A 111 24.19 4.65 -45.23
CA ALA A 111 24.97 3.42 -45.49
C ALA A 111 24.26 2.37 -46.35
N ALA A 112 23.49 2.79 -47.37
CA ALA A 112 22.96 1.88 -48.40
C ALA A 112 23.19 2.35 -49.85
N GLN A 113 24.14 3.25 -50.09
CA GLN A 113 24.67 3.53 -51.43
C GLN A 113 26.21 3.48 -51.40
N ALA A 114 26.75 2.28 -51.20
CA ALA A 114 28.11 1.97 -51.62
C ALA A 114 28.01 1.22 -52.96
N GLU A 115 28.39 1.95 -54.01
CA GLU A 115 28.78 1.55 -55.38
C GLU A 115 29.13 0.06 -55.61
N PRO A 116 28.88 -0.45 -56.82
CA PRO A 116 29.91 -1.18 -57.55
C PRO A 116 30.40 -0.33 -58.72
N ALA A 117 31.71 -0.08 -58.68
CA ALA A 117 32.49 0.57 -59.71
C ALA A 117 32.62 -0.29 -60.98
N GLY A 118 32.59 0.39 -62.14
CA GLY A 118 33.47 0.09 -63.29
C GLY A 118 32.93 -0.78 -64.43
N GLU A 119 33.49 -0.52 -65.62
CA GLU A 119 33.33 -1.16 -66.96
C GLU A 119 32.17 -0.59 -67.80
N GLU A 120 32.33 0.09 -68.95
CA GLU A 120 33.43 0.29 -69.93
C GLU A 120 33.42 1.72 -70.52
#